data_AF-A0A0R2Q836-F1
#
_entry.id   AF-A0A0R2Q836-F1
#
_cell.length_a   1.000
_cell.length_b   1.000
_cell.length_c   1.000
_cell.angle_alpha   90.00
_cell.angle_beta   90.00
_cell.angle_gamma   90.00
#
_symmetry.space_group_name_H-M   'P 1'
#
loop_
_entity.id
_entity.type
_entity.pdbx_description
1 polymer ?
#
loop_
_entity_poly.entity_id
_entity_poly.type
_entity_poly.pdbx_seq_one_letter_code
_entity_poly.pdbx_strand_id
1 'polypeptide(L)'
;MSEDSLTDPCGFCRDQKPKQVLYQGKVAFGTKCTVCGATAQYSSRTLRNHALAVTPPGFEHTPLGMVAKMLKDPVSFFRPKKNKGPDN
;
A
#
# COMPACT_ATOMS: atom_id res chain seq x y z
N MET A 1 27.91 39.86 1.17
CA MET A 1 26.69 39.89 1.99
C MET A 1 25.67 40.66 1.17
N SER A 2 24.72 40.00 0.49
CA SER A 2 23.69 39.17 1.12
C SER A 2 23.34 37.94 0.27
N GLU A 3 23.78 36.78 0.73
CA GLU A 3 23.19 35.48 0.40
C GLU A 3 22.06 35.25 1.41
N ASP A 4 20.86 35.79 1.19
CA ASP A 4 19.74 35.54 2.11
C ASP A 4 18.40 35.73 1.41
N SER A 5 17.97 34.69 0.69
CA SER A 5 16.60 34.16 0.74
C SER A 5 16.57 32.87 -0.07
N LEU A 6 17.05 31.80 0.58
CA LEU A 6 16.92 30.42 0.16
C LEU A 6 15.44 30.14 -0.20
N THR A 7 15.21 29.98 -1.51
CA THR A 7 14.21 29.09 -2.14
C THR A 7 12.93 28.83 -1.36
N ASP A 8 11.81 29.42 -1.77
CA ASP A 8 10.47 28.93 -1.37
C ASP A 8 10.33 27.43 -1.74
N PRO A 9 10.35 26.48 -0.79
CA PRO A 9 10.36 25.08 -1.13
C PRO A 9 8.94 24.55 -1.30
N CYS A 10 8.58 24.48 -2.58
CA CYS A 10 7.85 23.41 -3.28
C CYS A 10 6.44 23.10 -2.84
N GLY A 11 5.57 23.04 -3.85
CA GLY A 11 4.27 22.49 -3.73
C GLY A 11 4.14 20.92 -3.66
N PHE A 12 4.93 20.21 -2.92
CA PHE A 12 4.58 18.81 -2.68
C PHE A 12 3.50 18.54 -1.61
N CYS A 13 2.95 19.42 -0.78
CA CYS A 13 3.08 20.86 -0.49
C CYS A 13 2.38 21.93 -1.42
N ARG A 14 1.71 21.62 -2.60
CA ARG A 14 1.10 22.44 -3.76
C ARG A 14 1.29 22.20 -5.35
N ASP A 15 2.40 21.75 -5.98
CA ASP A 15 2.81 21.65 -7.38
C ASP A 15 3.78 20.48 -7.77
N GLN A 16 3.83 20.22 -9.08
CA GLN A 16 4.32 19.08 -9.90
C GLN A 16 5.81 18.62 -9.81
N LYS A 17 6.48 18.66 -8.65
CA LYS A 17 7.87 18.17 -8.56
C LYS A 17 7.99 16.64 -8.62
N PRO A 18 9.09 16.08 -9.18
CA PRO A 18 9.28 14.63 -9.29
C PRO A 18 9.26 13.97 -7.91
N LYS A 19 8.24 13.14 -7.70
CA LYS A 19 8.01 12.35 -6.49
C LYS A 19 8.83 11.06 -6.59
N GLN A 20 9.71 10.77 -5.63
CA GLN A 20 10.34 9.45 -5.55
C GLN A 20 9.38 8.50 -4.84
N VAL A 21 9.10 7.33 -5.42
CA VAL A 21 8.30 6.30 -4.75
C VAL A 21 9.15 5.63 -3.67
N LEU A 22 8.60 5.56 -2.46
CA LEU A 22 9.15 4.83 -1.34
C LEU A 22 8.64 3.40 -1.38
N TYR A 23 9.56 2.44 -1.36
CA TYR A 23 9.24 1.01 -1.32
C TYR A 23 9.58 0.43 0.05
N GLN A 24 8.69 -0.42 0.55
CA GLN A 24 8.95 -1.29 1.69
C GLN A 24 8.94 -2.74 1.19
N GLY A 25 10.13 -3.32 1.05
CA GLY A 25 10.30 -4.58 0.32
C GLY A 25 9.87 -4.41 -1.14
N LYS A 26 8.89 -5.22 -1.59
CA LYS A 26 8.32 -5.12 -2.95
C LYS A 26 7.12 -4.19 -3.04
N VAL A 27 6.59 -3.68 -1.91
CA VAL A 27 5.35 -2.90 -1.88
C VAL A 27 5.67 -1.41 -2.00
N ALA A 28 5.00 -0.71 -2.91
CA ALA A 28 5.03 0.75 -2.97
C ALA A 28 4.27 1.33 -1.76
N PHE A 29 4.99 1.98 -0.85
CA PHE A 29 4.48 2.44 0.44
C PHE A 29 4.06 3.91 0.44
N GLY A 30 4.74 4.75 -0.33
CA GLY A 30 4.42 6.17 -0.38
C GLY A 30 5.30 6.92 -1.36
N THR A 31 5.36 8.23 -1.19
CA THR A 31 6.20 9.10 -2.01
C THR A 31 7.00 10.07 -1.15
N LYS A 32 8.19 10.44 -1.64
CA LYS A 32 9.09 11.42 -1.05
C LYS A 32 9.35 12.53 -2.07
N CYS A 33 9.28 13.77 -1.63
CA CYS A 33 9.74 14.91 -2.41
C CYS A 33 11.27 14.86 -2.53
N THR A 34 11.78 14.88 -3.75
CA THR A 34 13.22 14.85 -4.04
C THR A 34 13.92 16.17 -3.72
N VAL A 35 13.16 17.27 -3.57
CA VAL A 35 13.69 18.61 -3.32
C VAL A 35 13.69 18.97 -1.83
N CYS A 36 12.55 18.83 -1.15
CA CYS A 36 12.42 19.21 0.27
C CYS A 36 12.40 18.02 1.24
N GLY A 37 12.43 16.78 0.73
CA GLY A 37 12.44 15.57 1.56
C GLY A 37 11.11 15.19 2.21
N ALA A 38 10.04 16.00 2.06
CA ALA A 38 8.72 15.70 2.61
C ALA A 38 8.18 14.35 2.13
N THR A 39 7.58 13.57 3.03
CA THR A 39 7.06 12.23 2.72
C THR A 39 5.54 12.18 2.88
N ALA A 40 4.87 11.46 1.98
CA ALA A 40 3.45 11.16 2.09
C ALA A 40 3.24 9.64 1.94
N GLN A 41 2.51 9.05 2.89
CA GLN A 41 2.14 7.64 2.83
C GLN A 41 0.92 7.47 1.93
N TYR A 42 0.84 6.34 1.23
CA TYR A 42 -0.38 6.00 0.51
C TYR A 42 -1.52 5.64 1.48
N SER A 43 -2.77 5.84 1.02
CA SER A 43 -3.93 5.43 1.81
C SER A 43 -3.96 3.92 2.05
N SER A 44 -4.63 3.48 3.11
CA SER A 44 -4.79 2.06 3.44
C SER A 44 -5.36 1.24 2.27
N ARG A 45 -6.25 1.83 1.46
CA ARG A 45 -6.80 1.20 0.26
C ARG A 45 -5.74 1.00 -0.83
N THR A 46 -4.93 2.02 -1.09
CA THR A 46 -3.88 1.95 -2.12
C THR A 46 -2.78 0.97 -1.70
N LEU A 47 -2.37 0.98 -0.42
CA LEU A 47 -1.39 0.05 0.12
C LEU A 47 -1.84 -1.40 -0.03
N ARG A 48 -3.12 -1.70 0.26
CA ARG A 48 -3.68 -3.05 0.04
C ARG A 48 -3.58 -3.48 -1.41
N ASN A 49 -3.89 -2.59 -2.36
CA ASN A 49 -3.79 -2.91 -3.79
C ASN A 49 -2.34 -3.15 -4.22
N HIS A 50 -1.39 -2.33 -3.75
CA HIS A 50 0.03 -2.53 -4.03
C HIS A 50 0.57 -3.83 -3.42
N ALA A 51 0.13 -4.18 -2.21
CA ALA A 51 0.48 -5.45 -1.59
C ALA A 51 -0.06 -6.64 -2.39
N LEU A 52 -1.32 -6.57 -2.83
CA LEU A 52 -1.94 -7.61 -3.65
C LEU A 52 -1.25 -7.78 -5.01
N ALA A 53 -0.78 -6.69 -5.62
CA ALA A 53 -0.09 -6.74 -6.91
C ALA A 53 1.25 -7.48 -6.86
N VAL A 54 1.90 -7.50 -5.69
CA VAL A 54 3.21 -8.16 -5.51
C VAL A 54 3.13 -9.47 -4.74
N THR A 55 1.96 -9.82 -4.20
CA THR A 55 1.72 -11.16 -3.65
C THR A 55 1.69 -12.18 -4.80
N PRO A 56 2.52 -13.24 -4.74
CA PRO A 56 2.54 -14.25 -5.78
C PRO A 56 1.19 -14.96 -5.88
N PRO A 57 0.77 -15.38 -7.09
CA PRO A 57 -0.44 -16.17 -7.27
C PRO A 57 -0.35 -17.45 -6.43
N GLY A 58 -1.42 -17.78 -5.73
CA GLY A 58 -1.45 -18.91 -4.80
C GLY A 58 -0.89 -18.65 -3.40
N PHE A 59 -0.44 -17.41 -3.08
CA PHE A 59 -0.08 -17.03 -1.71
C PHE A 59 -1.18 -17.38 -0.71
N GLU A 60 -2.44 -17.23 -1.12
CA GLU A 60 -3.62 -17.59 -0.34
C GLU A 60 -3.68 -19.04 0.14
N HIS A 61 -2.99 -19.96 -0.55
CA HIS A 61 -2.90 -21.38 -0.19
C HIS A 61 -1.65 -21.71 0.61
N THR A 62 -0.72 -20.75 0.78
CA THR A 62 0.43 -20.93 1.66
C THR A 62 -0.01 -20.83 3.12
N PRO A 63 0.73 -21.43 4.07
CA PRO A 63 0.42 -21.33 5.50
C PRO A 63 0.28 -19.87 5.97
N LEU A 64 1.15 -18.98 5.46
CA LEU A 64 1.10 -17.55 5.73
C LEU A 64 -0.17 -16.89 5.17
N GLY A 65 -0.57 -17.24 3.95
CA GLY A 65 -1.81 -16.74 3.35
C GLY A 65 -3.07 -17.26 4.03
N MET A 66 -3.07 -18.51 4.51
CA MET A 66 -4.16 -19.07 5.31
C MET A 66 -4.31 -18.33 6.64
N VAL A 67 -3.21 -18.10 7.36
CA VAL A 67 -3.22 -17.31 8.60
C VAL A 67 -3.66 -15.87 8.32
N ALA A 68 -3.19 -15.25 7.24
CA ALA A 68 -3.63 -13.91 6.85
C ALA A 68 -5.14 -13.84 6.55
N LYS A 69 -5.72 -14.86 5.90
CA LYS A 69 -7.17 -14.97 5.67
C LYS A 69 -7.93 -15.15 6.99
N MET A 70 -7.44 -16.02 7.87
CA MET A 70 -8.01 -16.24 9.20
C MET A 70 -8.01 -14.97 10.04
N LEU A 71 -6.91 -14.20 10.06
CA LEU A 71 -6.83 -12.95 10.81
C LEU A 71 -7.73 -11.84 10.25
N LYS A 72 -7.97 -11.85 8.93
CA LYS A 72 -8.80 -10.84 8.26
C LYS A 72 -10.29 -11.02 8.54
N ASP A 73 -10.77 -12.27 8.54
CA ASP A 73 -12.15 -12.59 8.86
C ASP A 73 -12.23 -14.00 9.49
N PRO A 74 -12.00 -14.10 10.81
CA PRO A 74 -11.95 -15.39 11.49
C PRO A 74 -13.30 -16.10 11.44
N VAL A 75 -14.40 -15.36 11.49
CA VAL A 75 -15.75 -15.92 11.50
C VAL A 75 -16.07 -16.57 10.15
N SER A 76 -15.73 -15.93 9.04
CA SER A 76 -15.92 -16.51 7.70
C SER A 76 -14.97 -17.68 7.40
N PHE A 77 -13.80 -17.71 8.04
CA PHE A 77 -12.79 -18.73 7.82
C PHE A 77 -13.18 -20.07 8.46
N PHE A 78 -13.68 -20.03 9.71
CA PHE A 78 -14.12 -21.24 10.42
C PHE A 78 -15.58 -21.61 10.15
N ARG A 79 -16.39 -20.70 9.59
CA ARG A 79 -17.73 -21.07 9.14
C ARG A 79 -17.62 -21.81 7.81
N PRO A 80 -18.08 -23.06 7.71
CA PRO A 80 -18.22 -23.70 6.41
C PRO A 80 -19.14 -22.81 5.57
N LYS A 81 -18.64 -22.33 4.43
CA LYS A 81 -19.54 -21.77 3.40
C LYS A 81 -20.57 -22.86 3.14
N LYS A 82 -21.83 -22.62 3.51
CA LYS A 82 -22.94 -23.43 3.01
C LYS A 82 -22.74 -23.46 1.50
N ASN A 83 -22.39 -24.62 0.96
CA ASN A 83 -22.43 -24.84 -0.47
C ASN A 83 -23.85 -24.42 -0.87
N LYS A 84 -23.99 -23.29 -1.57
CA LYS A 84 -25.18 -23.07 -2.37
C LYS A 84 -25.17 -24.27 -3.31
N GLY A 85 -26.07 -25.23 -3.07
CA GLY A 85 -26.31 -26.28 -4.03
C GLY A 85 -26.59 -25.63 -5.38
N PRO A 86 -26.26 -26.29 -6.50
CA PRO A 86 -26.73 -25.82 -7.79
C PRO A 86 -28.25 -25.66 -7.68
N ASP A 87 -28.72 -24.42 -7.78
CA ASP A 87 -30.15 -24.12 -7.87
C ASP A 87 -30.66 -24.94 -9.08
N ASN A 88 -31.54 -25.93 -8.84
CA ASN A 88 -32.34 -26.59 -9.87
C ASN A 88 -33.51 -25.68 -10.24
#